data_AF-A0A501X7B0-F1
#
_entry.id   AF-A0A501X7B0-F1
#
_cell.length_a   1.000
_cell.length_b   1.000
_cell.length_c   1.000
_cell.angle_alpha   90.00
_cell.angle_beta   90.00
_cell.angle_gamma   90.00
#
_symmetry.space_group_name_H-M   'P 1'
#
loop_
_entity.id
_entity.type
_entity.pdbx_description
1 polymer ?
#
loop_
_entity_poly.entity_id
_entity_poly.type
_entity_poly.pdbx_seq_one_letter_code
_entity_poly.pdbx_strand_id
1 'polypeptide(L)'
;MNSNLERIAELKAKAKLSPQEKGELAALERAERKLAAASNKEPQKARANTFGTVATTKITPKPIRFLETELTALATRSDTLKANCADLIIDQLGSLREVNTTKLIRAGLVLLMEAGDEEVIRAIKDVQMKMVQGN
;
A
#
# COMPACT_ATOMS: atom_id res chain seq x y z
N MET A 1 -4.85 34.90 -31.43
CA MET A 1 -5.02 34.25 -30.11
C MET A 1 -3.83 34.61 -29.21
N ASN A 2 -3.64 35.89 -28.88
CA ASN A 2 -2.48 36.36 -28.08
C ASN A 2 -2.89 37.15 -26.81
N SER A 3 -4.20 37.31 -26.57
CA SER A 3 -4.74 38.21 -25.54
C SER A 3 -4.33 37.84 -24.11
N ASN A 4 -4.08 36.56 -23.82
CA ASN A 4 -3.78 36.11 -22.45
C ASN A 4 -2.30 36.33 -22.09
N LEU A 5 -1.38 36.15 -23.04
CA LEU A 5 0.06 36.35 -22.84
C LEU A 5 0.39 37.83 -22.63
N GLU A 6 -0.24 38.70 -23.43
CA GLU A 6 -0.13 40.15 -23.30
C GLU A 6 -0.65 40.63 -21.93
N ARG A 7 -1.78 40.08 -21.48
CA ARG A 7 -2.36 40.41 -20.17
C ARG A 7 -1.52 39.93 -18.98
N ILE A 8 -0.89 38.76 -19.08
CA ILE A 8 0.04 38.26 -18.05
C ILE A 8 1.28 39.17 -17.96
N ALA A 9 1.81 39.63 -19.10
CA ALA A 9 2.95 40.53 -19.14
C ALA A 9 2.63 41.90 -18.51
N GLU A 10 1.46 42.47 -18.80
CA GLU A 10 0.98 43.70 -18.18
C GLU A 10 0.83 43.59 -16.66
N LEU A 11 0.26 42.48 -16.16
CA LEU A 11 0.08 42.25 -14.73
C LEU A 11 1.42 42.02 -14.01
N LYS A 12 2.40 41.38 -14.67
CA LYS A 12 3.76 41.20 -14.12
C LYS A 12 4.61 42.47 -14.16
N ALA A 13 4.33 43.39 -15.08
CA ALA A 13 5.02 44.69 -15.17
C ALA A 13 4.60 45.68 -14.07
N LYS A 14 3.47 45.45 -13.39
CA LYS A 14 3.01 46.30 -12.27
C LYS A 14 3.79 46.02 -10.99
N ALA A 15 4.43 47.04 -10.42
CA ALA A 15 5.25 46.93 -9.21
C ALA A 15 4.48 46.55 -7.93
N LYS A 16 3.17 46.83 -7.87
CA LYS A 16 2.27 46.38 -6.80
C LYS A 16 0.94 45.93 -7.41
N LEU A 17 0.60 44.66 -7.22
CA LEU A 17 -0.69 44.10 -7.64
C LEU A 17 -1.72 44.16 -6.51
N SER A 18 -2.94 44.59 -6.83
CA SER A 18 -4.09 44.46 -5.95
C SER A 18 -4.48 42.98 -5.75
N PRO A 19 -5.23 42.65 -4.68
CA PRO A 19 -5.68 41.27 -4.43
C PRO A 19 -6.47 40.66 -5.59
N GLN A 20 -7.24 41.48 -6.32
CA GLN A 20 -8.04 41.06 -7.48
C GLN A 20 -7.13 40.70 -8.67
N GLU A 21 -6.12 41.52 -8.95
CA GLU A 21 -5.15 41.29 -10.03
C GLU A 21 -4.24 40.08 -9.77
N LYS A 22 -3.94 39.78 -8.49
CA LYS A 22 -3.22 38.55 -8.11
C LYS A 22 -4.05 37.29 -8.41
N GLY A 23 -5.37 37.36 -8.18
CA GLY A 23 -6.29 36.28 -8.52
C GLY A 23 -6.38 36.05 -10.03
N GLU A 24 -6.45 37.13 -10.81
CA GLU A 24 -6.46 37.10 -12.27
C GLU A 24 -5.19 36.46 -12.84
N LEU A 25 -4.02 36.85 -12.35
CA LEU A 25 -2.73 36.28 -12.76
C LEU A 25 -2.66 34.76 -12.47
N ALA A 26 -3.08 34.32 -11.28
CA ALA A 26 -3.07 32.91 -10.91
C ALA A 26 -4.05 32.07 -11.75
N ALA A 27 -5.20 32.64 -12.14
CA ALA A 27 -6.16 31.97 -13.01
C ALA A 27 -5.63 31.81 -14.44
N LEU A 28 -5.00 32.86 -14.99
CA LEU A 28 -4.42 32.85 -16.33
C LEU A 28 -3.22 31.88 -16.42
N GLU A 29 -2.33 31.86 -15.43
CA GLU A 29 -1.21 30.91 -15.40
C GLU A 29 -1.66 29.45 -15.28
N ARG A 30 -2.75 29.18 -14.55
CA ARG A 30 -3.34 27.83 -14.48
C ARG A 30 -3.96 27.40 -15.80
N ALA A 31 -4.58 28.33 -16.53
CA ALA A 31 -5.15 28.04 -17.85
C ALA A 31 -4.07 27.68 -18.86
N GLU A 32 -2.95 28.43 -18.88
CA GLU A 32 -1.82 28.13 -19.77
C GLU A 32 -1.15 26.80 -19.44
N ARG A 33 -0.94 26.48 -18.16
CA ARG A 33 -0.39 25.17 -17.76
C ARG A 33 -1.26 24.00 -18.20
N LYS A 34 -2.59 24.17 -18.18
CA LYS A 34 -3.53 23.14 -18.68
C LYS A 34 -3.47 22.99 -20.20
N LEU A 35 -3.33 24.09 -20.93
CA LEU A 35 -3.18 24.07 -22.38
C LEU A 35 -1.84 23.44 -22.81
N ALA A 36 -0.75 23.79 -22.14
CA ALA A 36 0.57 23.18 -22.37
C ALA A 36 0.61 21.68 -21.99
N ALA A 37 -0.09 21.30 -20.91
CA ALA A 37 -0.23 19.89 -20.54
C ALA A 37 -1.12 19.09 -21.50
N ALA A 38 -2.02 19.75 -22.23
CA ALA A 38 -2.86 19.12 -23.25
C ALA A 38 -2.09 18.91 -24.58
N SER A 39 -1.16 19.80 -24.94
CA SER A 39 -0.35 19.65 -26.17
C SER A 39 0.80 18.66 -26.05
N ASN A 40 1.31 18.41 -24.82
CA ASN A 40 2.44 17.50 -24.57
C ASN A 40 2.05 16.07 -24.17
N LYS A 41 0.81 15.63 -24.45
CA LYS A 41 0.42 14.23 -24.27
C LYS A 41 0.92 13.37 -25.44
N GLU A 42 2.23 13.19 -25.54
CA GLU A 42 2.74 11.94 -26.11
C GLU A 42 2.25 10.78 -25.21
N PRO A 43 1.89 9.63 -25.78
CA PRO A 43 1.49 8.47 -24.99
C PRO A 43 2.71 7.98 -24.23
N GLN A 44 2.89 8.47 -23.00
CA GLN A 44 3.88 7.92 -22.08
C GLN A 44 3.56 6.43 -21.95
N LYS A 45 4.40 5.59 -22.58
CA LYS A 45 4.41 4.14 -22.34
C LYS A 45 4.42 3.97 -20.83
N ALA A 46 3.33 3.44 -20.29
CA ALA A 46 3.24 3.08 -18.89
C ALA A 46 4.49 2.26 -18.56
N ARG A 47 5.29 2.74 -17.60
CA ARG A 47 6.44 1.99 -17.12
C ARG A 47 5.91 0.60 -16.72
N ALA A 48 6.49 -0.44 -17.30
CA ALA A 48 6.14 -1.81 -16.96
C ALA A 48 6.47 -2.01 -15.46
N ASN A 49 5.45 -1.93 -14.61
CA ASN A 49 5.57 -2.32 -13.22
C ASN A 49 5.81 -3.83 -13.21
N THR A 50 7.07 -4.23 -13.04
CA THR A 50 7.49 -5.63 -12.84
C THR A 50 7.06 -6.17 -11.48
N PHE A 51 6.67 -5.30 -10.54
CA PHE A 51 6.04 -5.66 -9.29
C PHE A 51 4.51 -5.63 -9.43
N GLY A 52 3.90 -6.82 -9.48
CA GLY A 52 2.43 -6.99 -9.49
C GLY A 52 1.89 -7.52 -10.81
N THR A 53 2.39 -8.66 -11.29
CA THR A 53 1.90 -9.33 -12.51
C THR A 53 0.60 -10.11 -12.30
N VAL A 54 0.22 -10.42 -11.06
CA VAL A 54 -1.01 -11.18 -10.77
C VAL A 54 -2.14 -10.22 -10.44
N ALA A 55 -3.10 -10.11 -11.35
CA ALA A 55 -4.31 -9.32 -11.13
C ALA A 55 -5.10 -9.91 -9.95
N THR A 56 -5.11 -9.21 -8.82
CA THR A 56 -5.88 -9.58 -7.62
C THR A 56 -7.36 -9.17 -7.71
N THR A 57 -7.75 -8.47 -8.78
CA THR A 57 -9.09 -7.89 -8.97
C THR A 57 -10.21 -8.92 -9.08
N LYS A 58 -9.90 -10.19 -9.37
CA LYS A 58 -10.88 -11.29 -9.44
C LYS A 58 -11.00 -12.10 -8.14
N ILE A 59 -10.14 -11.86 -7.15
CA ILE A 59 -10.10 -12.63 -5.91
C ILE A 59 -11.03 -11.97 -4.91
N THR A 60 -12.12 -12.63 -4.54
CA THR A 60 -12.99 -12.19 -3.44
C THR A 60 -12.28 -12.49 -2.11
N PRO A 61 -12.01 -11.48 -1.27
CA PRO A 61 -11.34 -11.72 0.01
C PRO A 61 -12.27 -12.54 0.93
N LYS A 62 -11.74 -13.62 1.50
CA LYS A 62 -12.44 -14.34 2.57
C LYS A 62 -12.12 -13.67 3.91
N PRO A 63 -13.11 -13.09 4.61
CA PRO A 63 -12.87 -12.54 5.94
C PRO A 63 -12.56 -13.69 6.91
N ILE A 64 -11.45 -13.56 7.63
CA ILE A 64 -11.06 -14.47 8.71
C ILE A 64 -11.30 -13.74 10.02
N ARG A 65 -12.04 -14.36 10.94
CA ARG A 65 -12.25 -13.83 12.29
C ARG A 65 -11.23 -14.47 13.21
N PHE A 66 -10.42 -13.64 13.86
CA PHE A 66 -9.49 -14.09 14.87
C PHE A 66 -10.08 -13.93 16.27
N LEU A 67 -9.73 -14.86 17.15
CA LEU A 67 -9.87 -14.70 18.59
C LEU A 67 -8.78 -13.74 19.11
N GLU A 68 -9.02 -13.10 20.25
CA GLU A 68 -8.03 -12.21 20.88
C GLU A 68 -6.73 -12.95 21.26
N THR A 69 -6.87 -14.20 21.71
CA THR A 69 -5.74 -15.08 22.03
C THR A 69 -4.88 -15.38 20.80
N GLU A 70 -5.47 -15.50 19.62
CA GLU A 70 -4.76 -15.76 18.36
C GLU A 70 -4.02 -14.52 17.88
N LEU A 71 -4.63 -13.34 17.99
CA LEU A 71 -3.96 -12.07 17.68
C LEU A 71 -2.75 -11.84 18.60
N THR A 72 -2.93 -12.12 19.89
CA THR A 72 -1.85 -12.05 20.88
C THR A 72 -0.74 -13.05 20.55
N ALA A 73 -1.10 -14.30 20.22
CA ALA A 73 -0.13 -15.32 19.83
C ALA A 73 0.68 -14.91 18.57
N LEU A 74 0.03 -14.29 17.57
CA LEU A 74 0.70 -13.80 16.36
C LEU A 74 1.68 -12.66 16.67
N ALA A 75 1.29 -11.70 17.50
CA ALA A 75 2.17 -10.62 17.95
C ALA A 75 3.38 -11.16 18.73
N THR A 76 3.12 -11.96 19.76
CA THR A 76 4.18 -12.59 20.57
C THR A 76 5.13 -13.42 19.71
N ARG A 77 4.60 -14.17 18.72
CA ARG A 77 5.44 -14.96 17.81
C ARG A 77 6.31 -14.10 16.91
N SER A 78 5.79 -12.99 16.38
CA SER A 78 6.56 -12.00 15.63
C SER A 78 7.73 -11.48 16.46
N ASP A 79 7.46 -11.09 17.71
CA ASP A 79 8.47 -10.48 18.56
C ASP A 79 9.51 -11.51 19.01
N THR A 80 9.06 -12.73 19.32
CA THR A 80 9.95 -13.86 19.65
C THR A 80 10.89 -14.20 18.49
N LEU A 81 10.38 -14.21 17.24
CA LEU A 81 11.21 -14.46 16.06
C LEU A 81 12.27 -13.37 15.88
N LYS A 82 11.88 -12.11 16.04
CA LYS A 82 12.82 -10.97 15.94
C LYS A 82 13.86 -10.99 17.05
N ALA A 83 13.49 -11.40 18.25
CA ALA A 83 14.41 -11.48 19.38
C ALA A 83 15.40 -12.64 19.25
N ASN A 84 14.94 -13.82 18.82
CA ASN A 84 15.74 -15.04 18.85
C ASN A 84 16.47 -15.35 17.54
N CYS A 85 16.00 -14.80 16.41
CA CYS A 85 16.49 -15.16 15.08
C CYS A 85 16.80 -13.92 14.21
N ALA A 86 17.21 -12.81 14.85
CA ALA A 86 17.44 -11.55 14.15
C ALA A 86 18.41 -11.70 12.96
N ASP A 87 19.54 -12.40 13.17
CA ASP A 87 20.57 -12.58 12.16
C ASP A 87 20.06 -13.37 10.96
N LEU A 88 19.34 -14.47 11.20
CA LEU A 88 18.74 -15.30 10.15
C LEU A 88 17.67 -14.53 9.37
N ILE A 89 16.89 -13.70 10.06
CA ILE A 89 15.87 -12.86 9.42
C ILE A 89 16.54 -11.81 8.52
N ILE A 90 17.60 -11.17 8.97
CA ILE A 90 18.32 -10.16 8.18
C ILE A 90 19.00 -10.81 6.98
N ASP A 91 19.61 -11.98 7.15
CA ASP A 91 20.28 -12.72 6.08
C ASP A 91 19.28 -13.17 4.99
N GLN A 92 18.17 -13.79 5.39
CA GLN A 92 17.23 -14.41 4.45
C GLN A 92 16.17 -13.44 3.92
N LEU A 93 15.72 -12.49 4.74
CA LEU A 93 14.63 -11.57 4.40
C LEU A 93 15.10 -10.13 4.21
N GLY A 94 16.35 -9.80 4.55
CA GLY A 94 16.93 -8.46 4.39
C GLY A 94 16.57 -7.46 5.49
N SER A 95 15.50 -7.68 6.25
CA SER A 95 15.11 -6.78 7.35
C SER A 95 14.19 -7.44 8.37
N LEU A 96 14.33 -7.04 9.65
CA LEU A 96 13.38 -7.40 10.71
C LEU A 96 11.95 -6.93 10.43
N ARG A 97 11.76 -5.88 9.62
CA ARG A 97 10.43 -5.38 9.22
C ARG A 97 9.66 -6.37 8.34
N GLU A 98 10.37 -7.32 7.74
CA GLU A 98 9.76 -8.36 6.92
C GLU A 98 9.00 -9.40 7.77
N VAL A 99 9.26 -9.49 9.07
CA VAL A 99 8.46 -10.31 9.98
C VAL A 99 7.29 -9.48 10.51
N ASN A 100 6.11 -9.69 9.94
CA ASN A 100 4.86 -9.05 10.34
C ASN A 100 3.66 -10.03 10.27
N THR A 101 2.54 -9.66 10.90
CA THR A 101 1.35 -10.51 11.03
C THR A 101 0.84 -11.03 9.69
N THR A 102 0.76 -10.19 8.65
CA THR A 102 0.29 -10.60 7.33
C THR A 102 1.17 -11.67 6.72
N LYS A 103 2.50 -11.50 6.79
CA LYS A 103 3.47 -12.48 6.26
C LYS A 103 3.51 -13.76 7.09
N LEU A 104 3.33 -13.67 8.42
CA LEU A 104 3.19 -14.85 9.29
C LEU A 104 1.96 -15.69 8.94
N ILE A 105 0.80 -15.06 8.72
CA ILE A 105 -0.41 -15.79 8.30
C ILE A 105 -0.19 -16.46 6.94
N ARG A 106 0.42 -15.74 5.97
CA ARG A 106 0.73 -16.31 4.66
C ARG A 106 1.76 -17.45 4.74
N ALA A 107 2.77 -17.33 5.59
CA ALA A 107 3.73 -18.40 5.85
C ALA A 107 3.04 -19.62 6.47
N GLY A 108 2.10 -19.41 7.40
CA GLY A 108 1.27 -20.48 7.96
C GLY A 108 0.46 -21.22 6.89
N LEU A 109 -0.06 -20.53 5.87
CA LEU A 109 -0.72 -21.17 4.73
C LEU A 109 0.25 -21.98 3.87
N VAL A 110 1.50 -21.54 3.71
CA VAL A 110 2.53 -22.33 3.02
C VAL A 110 2.83 -23.62 3.78
N LEU A 111 3.05 -23.51 5.09
CA LEU A 111 3.27 -24.67 5.96
C LEU A 111 2.06 -25.62 5.97
N LEU A 112 0.84 -25.08 5.89
CA LEU A 112 -0.37 -25.90 5.82
C LEU A 112 -0.43 -26.76 4.56
N MET A 113 0.15 -26.31 3.43
CA MET A 113 0.23 -27.11 2.20
C MET A 113 1.23 -28.28 2.30
N GLU A 114 2.16 -28.21 3.26
CA GLU A 114 3.17 -29.24 3.50
C GLU A 114 2.77 -30.20 4.63
N ALA A 115 1.79 -29.83 5.45
CA ALA A 115 1.33 -30.60 6.59
C ALA A 115 0.53 -31.86 6.16
N GLY A 116 0.65 -32.94 6.93
CA GLY A 116 -0.13 -34.16 6.69
C GLY A 116 -1.58 -34.02 7.17
N ASP A 117 -2.51 -34.72 6.52
CA ASP A 117 -3.94 -34.64 6.82
C ASP A 117 -4.28 -34.86 8.30
N GLU A 118 -3.62 -35.82 8.97
CA GLU A 118 -3.83 -36.10 10.39
C GLU A 118 -3.41 -34.96 11.32
N GLU A 119 -2.37 -34.22 10.95
CA GLU A 119 -1.90 -33.05 11.71
C GLU A 119 -2.88 -31.89 11.54
N VAL A 120 -3.37 -31.69 10.31
CA VAL A 120 -4.38 -30.68 10.00
C VAL A 120 -5.68 -30.95 10.75
N ILE A 121 -6.16 -32.20 10.76
CA ILE A 121 -7.39 -32.58 11.48
C ILE A 121 -7.24 -32.36 12.98
N ARG A 122 -6.08 -32.70 13.57
CA ARG A 122 -5.81 -32.41 14.99
C ARG A 122 -5.80 -30.92 15.28
N ALA A 123 -5.13 -30.12 14.44
CA ALA A 123 -5.10 -28.67 14.60
C ALA A 123 -6.51 -28.05 14.51
N ILE A 124 -7.35 -28.53 13.58
CA ILE A 124 -8.76 -28.10 13.47
C ILE A 124 -9.53 -28.42 14.75
N LYS A 125 -9.35 -29.63 15.31
CA LYS A 125 -10.00 -30.02 16.57
C LYS A 125 -9.60 -29.09 17.71
N ASP A 126 -8.32 -28.76 17.83
CA ASP A 126 -7.82 -27.86 18.88
C ASP A 126 -8.38 -26.44 18.74
N VAL A 127 -8.47 -25.93 17.51
CA VAL A 127 -9.10 -24.63 17.22
C VAL A 127 -10.58 -24.66 17.60
N GLN A 128 -11.30 -25.71 17.21
CA GLN A 128 -12.72 -25.85 17.56
C GLN A 128 -12.93 -25.83 19.08
N MET A 129 -12.08 -26.53 19.85
CA MET A 129 -12.16 -26.52 21.31
C MET A 129 -11.91 -25.13 21.89
N LYS A 130 -10.91 -24.40 21.39
CA LYS A 130 -10.61 -23.02 21.85
C LYS A 130 -11.73 -22.03 21.51
N MET A 131 -12.36 -22.18 20.35
CA MET A 131 -13.50 -21.35 19.95
C MET A 131 -14.73 -21.60 20.84
N VAL A 132 -14.91 -22.82 21.34
CA VAL A 132 -16.02 -23.17 22.25
C VAL A 132 -15.72 -22.78 23.70
N GLN A 133 -14.46 -22.86 24.13
CA GLN A 133 -14.02 -22.55 25.50
C GLN A 133 -13.76 -21.05 25.74
N GLY A 134 -13.85 -20.20 24.72
CA GLY A 134 -13.60 -18.75 24.81
C GLY A 134 -14.72 -17.93 25.46
N ASN A 135 -15.43 -18.49 26.46
CA ASN A 135 -16.38 -17.78 27.33
C ASN A 135 -15.84 -17.72 28.76
#